data_AF-A0A382QI90-F1
#
_entry.id   AF-A0A382QI90-F1
#
_cell.length_a   1.000
_cell.length_b   1.000
_cell.length_c   1.000
_cell.angle_alpha   90.00
_cell.angle_beta   90.00
_cell.angle_gamma   90.00
#
_symmetry.space_group_name_H-M   'P 1'
#
loop_
_entity.id
_entity.type
_entity.pdbx_description
1 polymer ?
#
loop_
_entity_poly.entity_id
_entity_poly.type
_entity_poly.pdbx_seq_one_letter_code
_entity_poly.pdbx_strand_id
1 'polypeptide(L)'
;MSGLTPKKIGNMRYQIDADSSKGMKVPVTIYADEKLLAKMMTDRTIQQAVNVSTLPGIQEHAIVLPDGHEGYGFPVGGVAAMDAEEGMISPGGVGYDINCGVRLLRTNLTEGDVRPKLKDLVNDLFKSIPSGVGSKGAIRLNPSELDEVLVR
;
A
#
# COMPACT_ATOMS: atom_id res chain seq x y z
N MET A 1 -20.00 12.17 17.99
CA MET A 1 -18.99 11.69 17.02
C MET A 1 -19.01 12.56 15.76
N SER A 2 -18.75 13.87 15.88
CA SER A 2 -19.01 14.86 14.82
C SER A 2 -17.74 15.47 14.22
N GLY A 3 -16.62 14.73 14.13
CA GLY A 3 -15.32 15.33 13.82
C GLY A 3 -14.40 14.55 12.89
N LEU A 4 -14.93 13.64 12.06
CA LEU A 4 -14.15 12.82 11.11
C LEU A 4 -14.65 12.92 9.67
N THR A 5 -15.56 13.85 9.37
CA THR A 5 -16.10 14.02 8.02
C THR A 5 -15.10 14.79 7.16
N PRO A 6 -14.56 14.21 6.06
CA PRO A 6 -13.62 14.91 5.21
C PRO A 6 -14.29 16.07 4.44
N LYS A 7 -13.67 17.25 4.46
CA LYS A 7 -14.10 18.40 3.64
C LYS A 7 -13.49 18.33 2.25
N LYS A 8 -14.27 18.63 1.21
CA LYS A 8 -13.76 18.72 -0.17
C LYS A 8 -12.90 19.98 -0.30
N ILE A 9 -11.65 19.84 -0.74
CA ILE A 9 -10.70 20.95 -0.88
C ILE A 9 -10.20 21.13 -2.32
N GLY A 10 -10.57 20.24 -3.23
CA GLY A 10 -10.20 20.33 -4.64
C GLY A 10 -10.78 19.20 -5.47
N ASN A 11 -10.38 19.15 -6.74
CA ASN A 11 -10.76 18.04 -7.60
C ASN A 11 -10.16 16.74 -7.06
N MET A 12 -11.04 15.76 -6.83
CA MET A 12 -10.70 14.45 -6.25
C MET A 12 -9.88 14.52 -4.95
N ARG A 13 -10.04 15.60 -4.16
CA ARG A 13 -9.24 15.84 -2.96
C ARG A 13 -10.09 16.29 -1.79
N TYR A 14 -9.94 15.61 -0.67
CA TYR A 14 -10.59 15.89 0.60
C TYR A 14 -9.57 16.03 1.73
N GLN A 15 -9.95 16.66 2.83
CA GLN A 15 -9.10 16.86 3.98
C GLN A 15 -9.87 16.71 5.29
N ILE A 16 -9.20 16.18 6.31
CA ILE A 16 -9.58 16.38 7.71
C ILE A 16 -8.51 17.28 8.32
N ASP A 17 -8.92 18.42 8.88
CA ASP A 17 -7.97 19.35 9.51
C ASP A 17 -7.35 18.71 10.76
N ALA A 18 -6.11 19.12 11.06
CA ALA A 18 -5.45 18.71 12.29
C ALA A 18 -6.26 19.18 13.50
N ASP A 19 -6.60 18.23 14.37
CA ASP A 19 -7.29 18.47 15.63
C ASP A 19 -6.39 18.05 16.80
N SER A 20 -5.79 19.04 17.45
CA SER A 20 -4.87 18.81 18.58
C SER A 20 -5.56 18.18 19.79
N SER A 21 -6.88 18.32 19.94
CA SER A 21 -7.65 17.62 20.99
C SER A 21 -7.69 16.10 20.80
N LYS A 22 -7.43 15.63 19.57
CA LYS A 22 -7.28 14.22 19.20
C LYS A 22 -5.82 13.79 19.07
N GLY A 23 -4.88 14.67 19.41
CA GLY A 23 -3.44 14.41 19.28
C GLY A 23 -2.92 14.46 17.84
N MET A 24 -3.72 14.93 16.88
CA MET A 24 -3.27 15.06 15.49
C MET A 24 -2.17 16.12 15.41
N LYS A 25 -1.03 15.76 14.81
CA LYS A 25 0.10 16.66 14.57
C LYS A 25 0.02 17.31 13.19
N VAL A 26 -0.60 16.61 12.23
CA VAL A 26 -0.80 17.04 10.85
C VAL A 26 -2.23 16.77 10.39
N PRO A 27 -2.74 17.46 9.35
CA PRO A 27 -4.01 17.11 8.71
C PRO A 27 -3.93 15.76 7.98
N VAL A 28 -5.11 15.20 7.65
CA VAL A 28 -5.23 14.04 6.76
C VAL A 28 -5.68 14.51 5.37
N THR A 29 -5.00 14.09 4.32
CA THR A 29 -5.40 14.33 2.92
C THR A 29 -5.84 13.04 2.25
N ILE A 30 -6.98 13.09 1.56
CA ILE A 30 -7.58 11.92 0.91
C ILE A 30 -7.76 12.24 -0.57
N TYR A 31 -7.23 11.38 -1.42
CA TYR A 31 -7.43 11.44 -2.87
C TYR A 31 -8.51 10.44 -3.25
N ALA A 32 -9.66 10.89 -3.72
CA ALA A 32 -10.79 10.02 -4.04
C ALA A 32 -11.84 10.78 -4.87
N ASP A 33 -12.64 10.05 -5.65
CA ASP A 33 -13.96 10.56 -6.04
C ASP A 33 -14.98 10.35 -4.92
N GLU A 34 -16.22 10.78 -5.12
CA GLU A 34 -17.28 10.66 -4.10
C GLU A 34 -17.65 9.20 -3.78
N LYS A 35 -17.54 8.29 -4.77
CA LYS A 35 -17.87 6.87 -4.58
C LYS A 35 -16.80 6.16 -3.76
N LEU A 36 -15.53 6.43 -4.06
CA LEU A 36 -14.38 5.90 -3.33
C LEU A 36 -14.36 6.44 -1.91
N LEU A 37 -14.60 7.75 -1.72
CA LEU A 37 -14.71 8.32 -0.39
C LEU A 37 -15.84 7.67 0.42
N ALA A 38 -17.02 7.49 -0.20
CA ALA A 38 -18.14 6.82 0.47
C ALA A 38 -17.77 5.40 0.92
N LYS A 39 -16.99 4.65 0.14
CA LYS A 39 -16.48 3.33 0.54
C LYS A 39 -15.50 3.40 1.71
N MET A 40 -14.53 4.32 1.68
CA MET A 40 -13.57 4.52 2.79
C MET A 40 -14.26 4.91 4.10
N MET A 41 -15.46 5.48 4.04
CA MET A 41 -16.29 5.82 5.20
C MET A 41 -17.07 4.61 5.76
N THR A 42 -17.06 3.45 5.10
CA THR A 42 -17.77 2.24 5.56
C THR A 42 -16.94 1.35 6.48
N ASP A 43 -15.62 1.55 6.54
CA ASP A 43 -14.68 0.81 7.39
C ASP A 43 -13.85 1.77 8.25
N ARG A 44 -12.74 1.31 8.85
CA ARG A 44 -11.88 2.16 9.69
C ARG A 44 -10.78 2.91 8.94
N THR A 45 -10.79 2.98 7.60
CA THR A 45 -9.75 3.66 6.79
C THR A 45 -9.48 5.08 7.27
N ILE A 46 -10.54 5.89 7.40
CA ILE A 46 -10.40 7.30 7.80
C ILE A 46 -9.93 7.43 9.25
N GLN A 47 -10.41 6.55 10.14
CA GLN A 47 -9.95 6.54 11.52
C GLN A 47 -8.48 6.14 11.63
N GLN A 48 -8.02 5.19 10.83
CA GLN A 48 -6.62 4.78 10.78
C GLN A 48 -5.73 5.92 10.28
N ALA A 49 -6.13 6.63 9.21
CA ALA A 49 -5.38 7.80 8.73
C ALA A 49 -5.29 8.92 9.79
N VAL A 50 -6.37 9.14 10.55
CA VAL A 50 -6.38 10.08 11.67
C VAL A 50 -5.42 9.61 12.77
N ASN A 51 -5.39 8.33 13.11
CA ASN A 51 -4.42 7.79 14.08
C ASN A 51 -2.98 7.99 13.60
N VAL A 52 -2.70 7.74 12.32
CA VAL A 52 -1.39 7.97 11.70
C VAL A 52 -0.97 9.43 11.81
N SER A 53 -1.91 10.36 11.66
CA SER A 53 -1.64 11.80 11.80
C SER A 53 -1.19 12.24 13.19
N THR A 54 -1.31 11.37 14.21
CA THR A 54 -0.86 11.63 15.59
C THR A 54 0.60 11.25 15.85
N LEU A 55 1.25 10.52 14.92
CA LEU A 55 2.56 9.92 15.16
C LEU A 55 3.67 10.97 15.28
N PRO A 56 4.60 10.86 16.26
CA PRO A 56 5.75 11.75 16.37
C PRO A 56 6.60 11.81 15.11
N GLY A 57 7.01 13.04 14.76
CA GLY A 57 7.83 13.33 13.59
C GLY A 57 7.12 13.21 12.24
N ILE A 58 5.80 12.94 12.19
CA ILE A 58 5.08 12.94 10.91
C ILE A 58 5.11 14.32 10.24
N GLN A 59 5.37 14.33 8.94
CA GLN A 59 5.56 15.54 8.14
C GLN A 59 4.33 15.85 7.31
N GLU A 60 3.95 17.13 7.30
CA GLU A 60 2.92 17.79 6.48
C GLU A 60 1.50 17.19 6.53
N HIS A 61 1.33 15.92 6.13
CA HIS A 61 0.05 15.24 5.98
C HIS A 61 0.17 13.72 6.23
N ALA A 62 -0.87 13.12 6.81
CA ALA A 62 -1.16 11.70 6.60
C ALA A 62 -2.03 11.56 5.35
N ILE A 63 -1.67 10.67 4.42
CA ILE A 63 -2.30 10.60 3.10
C ILE A 63 -3.03 9.26 2.94
N VAL A 64 -4.20 9.31 2.31
CA VAL A 64 -4.95 8.14 1.83
C VAL A 64 -5.11 8.24 0.30
N LEU A 65 -4.61 7.23 -0.41
CA LEU A 65 -4.73 7.09 -1.86
C LEU A 65 -6.12 6.57 -2.28
N PRO A 66 -6.50 6.66 -3.58
CA PRO A 66 -7.86 6.34 -4.03
C PRO A 66 -8.33 4.90 -3.81
N ASP A 67 -7.40 3.96 -3.68
CA ASP A 67 -7.62 2.55 -3.38
C ASP A 67 -7.55 2.23 -1.87
N GLY A 68 -7.48 3.28 -1.04
CA GLY A 68 -7.34 3.16 0.39
C GLY A 68 -8.46 2.37 1.05
N HIS A 69 -8.09 1.46 1.96
CA HIS A 69 -9.03 0.64 2.73
C HIS A 69 -8.41 0.24 4.07
N GLU A 70 -9.21 -0.34 4.96
CA GLU A 70 -8.76 -0.73 6.30
C GLU A 70 -7.57 -1.70 6.25
N GLY A 71 -6.50 -1.35 6.97
CA GLY A 71 -5.28 -2.15 7.12
C GLY A 71 -4.96 -2.49 8.58
N TYR A 72 -3.68 -2.74 8.87
CA TYR A 72 -3.20 -3.03 10.23
C TYR A 72 -2.51 -1.80 10.84
N GLY A 73 -3.27 -0.98 11.57
CA GLY A 73 -2.81 0.27 12.16
C GLY A 73 -2.84 1.44 11.17
N PHE A 74 -2.15 1.31 10.04
CA PHE A 74 -2.26 2.20 8.89
C PHE A 74 -3.32 1.67 7.91
N PRO A 75 -3.99 2.54 7.14
CA PRO A 75 -4.78 2.07 6.00
C PRO A 75 -3.85 1.51 4.92
N VAL A 76 -4.29 0.47 4.21
CA VAL A 76 -3.68 0.11 2.93
C VAL A 76 -3.90 1.28 1.97
N GLY A 77 -2.94 1.59 1.09
CA GLY A 77 -2.97 2.82 0.30
C GLY A 77 -2.68 4.09 1.13
N GLY A 78 -2.19 3.94 2.37
CA GLY A 78 -1.72 5.04 3.20
C GLY A 78 -0.30 5.48 2.85
N VAL A 79 -0.02 6.77 2.99
CA VAL A 79 1.35 7.32 2.92
C VAL A 79 1.57 8.26 4.11
N ALA A 80 2.70 8.12 4.78
CA ALA A 80 3.15 9.04 5.81
C ALA A 80 4.67 9.19 5.73
N ALA A 81 5.15 10.42 5.60
CA ALA A 81 6.55 10.75 5.72
C ALA A 81 6.86 11.08 7.18
N MET A 82 7.97 10.54 7.69
CA MET A 82 8.44 10.79 9.04
C MET A 82 9.79 11.50 8.98
N ASP A 83 10.03 12.40 9.91
CA ASP A 83 11.36 12.96 10.14
C ASP A 83 12.36 11.84 10.41
N ALA A 84 13.56 11.93 9.84
CA ALA A 84 14.55 10.86 9.93
C ALA A 84 15.25 10.79 11.29
N GLU A 85 15.32 11.90 12.03
CA GLU A 85 16.01 11.99 13.32
C GLU A 85 15.02 11.85 14.49
N GLU A 86 13.88 12.52 14.39
CA GLU A 86 12.89 12.64 15.49
C GLU A 86 11.59 11.84 15.24
N GLY A 87 11.48 11.19 14.08
CA GLY A 87 10.32 10.39 13.68
C GLY A 87 10.38 8.95 14.16
N MET A 88 9.36 8.20 13.75
CA MET A 88 9.24 6.79 14.12
C MET A 88 9.03 5.88 12.92
N ILE A 89 9.48 4.64 13.05
CA ILE A 89 9.16 3.57 12.10
C ILE A 89 8.07 2.69 12.70
N SER A 90 7.00 2.49 11.94
CA SER A 90 5.93 1.54 12.28
C SER A 90 5.89 0.44 11.23
N PRO A 91 6.15 -0.84 11.59
CA PRO A 91 6.01 -1.96 10.67
C PRO A 91 4.60 -2.06 10.05
N GLY A 92 3.57 -1.66 10.81
CA GLY A 92 2.19 -1.60 10.30
C GLY A 92 1.98 -0.58 9.18
N GLY A 93 2.86 0.43 9.06
CA GLY A 93 2.88 1.38 7.95
C GLY A 93 3.61 0.88 6.69
N VAL A 94 4.36 -0.23 6.80
CA VAL A 94 5.00 -0.91 5.66
C VAL A 94 4.12 -2.08 5.18
N GLY A 95 3.57 -2.85 6.13
CA GLY A 95 2.79 -4.05 5.85
C GLY A 95 3.56 -5.35 6.12
N TYR A 96 2.81 -6.46 6.19
CA TYR A 96 3.38 -7.78 6.49
C TYR A 96 4.23 -8.33 5.34
N ASP A 97 3.76 -8.16 4.10
CA ASP A 97 4.47 -8.59 2.89
C ASP A 97 5.41 -7.47 2.42
N ILE A 98 6.57 -7.38 3.07
CA ILE A 98 7.57 -6.34 2.81
C ILE A 98 8.05 -6.47 1.37
N ASN A 99 8.02 -5.35 0.64
CA ASN A 99 8.37 -5.29 -0.78
C ASN A 99 7.43 -6.09 -1.70
N CYS A 100 6.18 -6.33 -1.29
CA CYS A 100 5.12 -6.69 -2.23
C CYS A 100 5.08 -5.66 -3.36
N GLY A 101 5.15 -6.11 -4.60
CA GLY A 101 5.36 -5.21 -5.72
C GLY A 101 5.15 -5.86 -7.07
N VAL A 102 5.30 -5.04 -8.11
CA VAL A 102 5.05 -5.44 -9.49
C VAL A 102 6.33 -5.26 -10.32
N ARG A 103 6.67 -6.30 -11.10
CA ARG A 103 7.72 -6.23 -12.13
C ARG A 103 7.08 -6.37 -13.50
N LEU A 104 7.42 -5.45 -14.40
CA LEU A 104 6.98 -5.50 -15.80
C LEU A 104 8.15 -5.91 -16.70
N LEU A 105 7.95 -6.96 -17.51
CA LEU A 105 8.89 -7.38 -18.54
C LEU A 105 8.28 -7.10 -19.92
N ARG A 106 9.02 -6.40 -20.78
CA ARG A 106 8.60 -6.14 -22.16
C ARG A 106 9.21 -7.16 -23.12
N THR A 107 8.46 -7.50 -24.15
CA THR A 107 8.94 -8.28 -25.30
C THR A 107 8.76 -7.45 -26.58
N ASN A 108 9.29 -7.96 -27.70
CA ASN A 108 9.02 -7.39 -29.02
C ASN A 108 7.80 -8.06 -29.70
N LEU A 109 7.09 -8.94 -28.99
CA LEU A 109 5.90 -9.62 -29.52
C LEU A 109 4.69 -8.68 -29.47
N THR A 110 3.82 -8.83 -30.44
CA THR A 110 2.52 -8.17 -30.50
C THR A 110 1.42 -9.09 -29.96
N GLU A 111 0.22 -8.55 -29.78
CA GLU A 111 -0.95 -9.38 -29.44
C GLU A 111 -1.19 -10.48 -30.49
N GLY A 112 -1.00 -10.18 -31.78
CA GLY A 112 -1.20 -11.13 -32.87
C GLY A 112 -0.26 -12.35 -32.80
N ASP A 113 0.95 -12.16 -32.27
CA ASP A 113 1.91 -13.25 -32.06
C ASP A 113 1.54 -14.15 -30.88
N VAL A 114 0.95 -13.56 -29.83
CA VAL A 114 0.69 -14.22 -28.54
C VAL A 114 -0.69 -14.85 -28.48
N ARG A 115 -1.73 -14.15 -28.96
CA ARG A 115 -3.15 -14.57 -28.84
C ARG A 115 -3.40 -16.00 -29.33
N PRO A 116 -2.84 -16.47 -30.46
CA PRO A 116 -3.05 -17.85 -30.93
C PRO A 116 -2.43 -18.92 -30.01
N LYS A 117 -1.41 -18.57 -29.22
CA LYS A 117 -0.66 -19.48 -28.33
C LYS A 117 -0.94 -19.22 -26.84
N LEU A 118 -1.90 -18.36 -26.52
CA LEU A 118 -2.11 -17.85 -25.16
C LEU A 118 -2.34 -18.99 -24.15
N LYS A 119 -3.12 -20.00 -24.53
CA LYS A 119 -3.40 -21.15 -23.66
C LYS A 119 -2.12 -21.92 -23.30
N ASP A 120 -1.31 -22.24 -24.30
CA ASP A 120 -0.08 -23.01 -24.11
C ASP A 120 0.94 -22.19 -23.29
N LEU A 121 1.09 -20.90 -23.61
CA LEU A 121 1.96 -19.98 -22.88
C LEU A 121 1.57 -19.88 -21.39
N VAL A 122 0.28 -19.71 -21.09
CA VAL A 122 -0.19 -19.62 -19.68
C VAL A 122 0.04 -20.93 -18.94
N ASN A 123 -0.21 -22.08 -19.59
CA ASN A 123 0.06 -23.39 -19.00
C ASN A 123 1.55 -23.60 -18.72
N ASP A 124 2.42 -23.20 -19.65
CA ASP A 124 3.87 -23.29 -19.49
C ASP A 124 4.38 -22.37 -18.38
N LEU A 125 3.85 -21.15 -18.27
CA LEU A 125 4.14 -20.24 -17.16
C LEU A 125 3.71 -20.83 -15.82
N PHE A 126 2.48 -21.35 -15.72
CA PHE A 126 1.97 -21.95 -14.50
C PHE A 126 2.80 -23.16 -14.06
N LYS A 127 3.23 -24.00 -15.01
CA LYS A 127 4.10 -25.15 -14.74
C LYS A 127 5.51 -24.71 -14.30
N SER A 128 6.03 -23.61 -14.87
CA SER A 128 7.41 -23.17 -14.66
C SER A 128 7.58 -22.25 -13.45
N ILE A 129 6.53 -21.59 -12.98
CA ILE A 129 6.54 -20.65 -11.86
C ILE A 129 5.82 -21.29 -10.67
N PRO A 130 6.56 -21.79 -9.66
CA PRO A 130 5.94 -22.38 -8.47
C PRO A 130 5.01 -21.37 -7.77
N SER A 131 3.75 -21.76 -7.58
CA SER A 131 2.74 -20.94 -6.91
C SER A 131 1.86 -21.79 -5.99
N GLY A 132 1.17 -21.15 -5.04
CA GLY A 132 0.30 -21.81 -4.06
C GLY A 132 0.94 -22.06 -2.70
N VAL A 133 0.12 -22.14 -1.65
CA VAL A 133 0.56 -22.37 -0.27
C VAL A 133 1.29 -23.72 -0.17
N GLY A 134 2.49 -23.71 0.41
CA GLY A 134 3.33 -24.91 0.55
C GLY A 134 4.15 -25.29 -0.68
N SER A 135 3.99 -24.57 -1.79
CA SER A 135 4.86 -24.71 -2.97
C SER A 135 6.28 -24.23 -2.67
N LYS A 136 7.28 -24.84 -3.29
CA LYS A 136 8.70 -24.51 -3.10
C LYS A 136 9.35 -24.11 -4.43
N GLY A 137 10.32 -23.21 -4.36
CA GLY A 137 11.13 -22.82 -5.50
C GLY A 137 11.89 -24.01 -6.11
N ALA A 138 12.17 -23.93 -7.41
CA ALA A 138 13.00 -24.92 -8.10
C ALA A 138 14.47 -24.88 -7.61
N ILE A 139 14.93 -23.70 -7.18
CA ILE A 139 16.27 -23.49 -6.61
C ILE A 139 16.22 -23.82 -5.12
N ARG A 140 17.17 -24.63 -4.65
CA ARG A 140 17.36 -24.94 -3.24
C ARG A 140 18.58 -24.18 -2.74
N LEU A 141 18.36 -23.32 -1.76
CA LEU A 141 19.42 -22.58 -1.08
C LEU A 141 19.52 -23.08 0.37
N ASN A 142 20.75 -23.18 0.86
CA ASN A 142 21.01 -23.36 2.29
C ASN A 142 20.94 -22.00 3.02
N PRO A 143 20.94 -21.97 4.37
CA PRO A 143 20.83 -20.73 5.12
C PRO A 143 21.91 -19.68 4.78
N SER A 144 23.17 -20.07 4.59
CA SER A 144 24.23 -19.11 4.22
C SER A 144 24.08 -18.54 2.81
N GLU A 145 23.59 -19.33 1.85
CA GLU A 145 23.29 -18.82 0.50
C GLU A 145 22.10 -17.85 0.52
N LEU A 146 21.16 -18.03 1.45
CA LEU A 146 20.05 -17.09 1.64
C LEU A 146 20.56 -15.75 2.19
N ASP A 147 21.51 -15.76 3.13
CA ASP A 147 22.13 -14.53 3.64
C ASP A 147 22.80 -13.72 2.51
N GLU A 148 23.44 -14.39 1.54
CA GLU A 148 24.01 -13.72 0.36
C GLU A 148 22.96 -13.02 -0.52
N VAL A 149 21.73 -13.53 -0.58
CA VAL A 149 20.62 -12.91 -1.33
C VAL A 149 20.10 -11.67 -0.60
N LEU A 150 20.14 -11.63 0.73
CA LEU A 150 19.59 -10.51 1.52
C LEU A 150 20.47 -9.26 1.50
N VAL A 151 21.77 -9.40 1.23
CA VAL A 151 22.76 -8.31 1.28
C VAL A 151 23.17 -7.77 -0.09
N ARG A 152 22.75 -8.41 -1.19
CA ARG A 152 23.06 -8.02 -2.58
C ARG A 152 21.89 -7.34 -3.26
#